data_AF-A0A7R9ZG75-F1
#
_entry.id   AF-A0A7R9ZG75-F1
#
_cell.length_a   1.000
_cell.length_b   1.000
_cell.length_c   1.000
_cell.angle_alpha   90.00
_cell.angle_beta   90.00
_cell.angle_gamma   90.00
#
_symmetry.space_group_name_H-M   'P 1'
#
loop_
_entity.id
_entity.type
_entity.pdbx_description
1 polymer ?
#
loop_
_entity_poly.entity_id
_entity_poly.type
_entity_poly.pdbx_seq_one_letter_code
_entity_poly.pdbx_strand_id
1 'polypeptide(L)'
;LSRSCALTGSPRRSDLKRLAAYAKDPLDKSALMRMASKEGKEEYKDKVVGGHVGFVDVISKLCPSISMTLEHFIGVCPRLLPRYYTISSSSAVHPDSIHLTVAVTQTTKRDGGVYMGVCSSHLANMKEGGTVSVFCRDSSFRLPADSARPIVLIGPGTGVAPMRALLQERSHQSLHLGLPVGENVLYFGCKRPDQDYIYRDELAKFKKDGVLGELRVAFSREGERKVYVQHLLAQNSAETYNLIHEEKASVYVCGGTKMGHDVSDALRSIVSEEGKMSGDEARSYLDGM
;
A
#
# COMPACT_ATOMS: atom_id res chain seq x y z
N LEU A 1 -16.62 1.25 -23.01
CA LEU A 1 -15.32 1.86 -22.64
C LEU A 1 -15.15 2.00 -21.12
N SER A 2 -16.05 2.69 -20.41
CA SER A 2 -15.92 3.03 -18.97
C SER A 2 -15.71 1.87 -18.00
N ARG A 3 -16.25 0.67 -18.27
CA ARG A 3 -16.15 -0.50 -17.37
C ARG A 3 -15.09 -1.53 -17.76
N SER A 4 -14.55 -1.44 -18.97
CA SER A 4 -13.73 -2.52 -19.55
C SER A 4 -12.36 -2.06 -20.01
N CYS A 5 -12.14 -0.76 -20.19
CA CYS A 5 -10.93 -0.20 -20.79
C CYS A 5 -10.20 0.70 -19.79
N ALA A 6 -8.91 0.46 -19.58
CA ALA A 6 -8.05 1.30 -18.75
C ALA A 6 -7.56 2.51 -19.56
N LEU A 7 -8.37 3.58 -19.56
CA LEU A 7 -8.13 4.76 -20.41
C LEU A 7 -7.08 5.73 -19.87
N THR A 8 -7.00 5.88 -18.55
CA THR A 8 -6.20 6.91 -17.87
C THR A 8 -4.88 6.38 -17.31
N GLY A 9 -4.73 5.07 -17.20
CA GLY A 9 -3.47 4.45 -16.77
C GLY A 9 -2.41 4.53 -17.86
N SER A 10 -1.14 4.63 -17.45
CA SER A 10 -0.04 4.63 -18.41
C SER A 10 0.01 3.31 -19.19
N PRO A 11 0.02 3.35 -20.54
CA PRO A 11 0.12 2.15 -21.36
C PRO A 11 1.47 1.47 -21.14
N ARG A 12 1.52 0.14 -21.20
CA ARG A 12 2.79 -0.59 -21.18
C ARG A 12 3.52 -0.37 -22.50
N ARG A 13 4.84 -0.60 -22.52
CA ARG A 13 5.64 -0.59 -23.76
C ARG A 13 5.08 -1.52 -24.86
N SER A 14 4.52 -2.67 -24.48
CA SER A 14 3.84 -3.56 -25.44
C SER A 14 2.59 -2.93 -26.05
N ASP A 15 1.88 -2.10 -25.29
CA ASP A 15 0.68 -1.42 -25.76
C ASP A 15 1.05 -0.30 -26.75
N LEU A 16 2.15 0.43 -26.49
CA LEU A 16 2.72 1.40 -27.44
C LEU A 16 3.11 0.74 -28.77
N LYS A 17 3.76 -0.44 -28.72
CA LYS A 17 4.09 -1.22 -29.92
C LYS A 17 2.86 -1.58 -30.75
N ARG A 18 1.75 -1.92 -30.09
CA ARG A 18 0.47 -2.22 -30.77
C ARG A 18 -0.15 -0.97 -31.37
N LEU A 19 -0.10 0.17 -30.69
CA LEU A 19 -0.59 1.45 -31.19
C LEU A 19 0.18 1.94 -32.43
N ALA A 20 1.48 1.65 -32.53
CA ALA A 20 2.32 2.04 -33.66
C ALA A 20 1.83 1.51 -35.02
N ALA A 21 1.09 0.40 -35.05
CA ALA A 21 0.52 -0.15 -36.27
C ALA A 21 -0.60 0.74 -36.87
N TYR A 22 -1.15 1.65 -36.07
CA TYR A 22 -2.25 2.53 -36.45
C TYR A 22 -1.82 3.99 -36.66
N ALA A 23 -0.54 4.31 -36.45
CA ALA A 23 0.02 5.64 -36.69
C ALA A 23 0.22 5.86 -38.20
N LYS A 24 -0.42 6.91 -38.74
CA LYS A 24 -0.32 7.28 -40.16
C LYS A 24 0.97 8.06 -40.47
N ASP A 25 1.48 8.82 -39.50
CA ASP A 25 2.72 9.57 -39.62
C ASP A 25 3.93 8.65 -39.27
N PRO A 26 4.93 8.52 -40.15
CA PRO A 26 6.18 7.81 -39.85
C PRO A 26 6.89 8.29 -38.57
N LEU A 27 6.77 9.57 -38.20
CA LEU A 27 7.37 10.12 -36.98
C LEU A 27 6.70 9.57 -35.73
N ASP A 28 5.37 9.62 -35.66
CA ASP A 28 4.59 9.04 -34.56
C ASP A 28 4.86 7.53 -34.41
N LYS A 29 4.86 6.81 -35.53
CA LYS A 29 5.16 5.37 -35.55
C LYS A 29 6.56 5.09 -34.98
N SER A 30 7.55 5.86 -35.41
CA SER A 30 8.94 5.70 -34.96
C SER A 30 9.09 6.05 -33.47
N ALA A 31 8.41 7.10 -33.00
CA ALA A 31 8.41 7.48 -31.59
C ALA A 31 7.80 6.39 -30.70
N LEU A 32 6.65 5.83 -31.07
CA LEU A 32 6.00 4.73 -30.36
C LEU A 32 6.88 3.48 -30.33
N MET A 33 7.46 3.11 -31.47
CA MET A 33 8.35 1.95 -31.56
C MET A 33 9.63 2.12 -30.75
N ARG A 34 10.22 3.33 -30.74
CA ARG A 34 11.38 3.66 -29.92
C ARG A 34 11.07 3.56 -28.43
N MET A 35 10.00 4.19 -27.95
CA MET A 35 9.60 4.06 -26.53
C MET A 35 9.24 2.62 -26.15
N ALA A 36 8.78 1.81 -27.10
CA ALA A 36 8.52 0.39 -26.88
C ALA A 36 9.79 -0.48 -26.85
N SER A 37 10.93 0.02 -27.34
CA SER A 37 12.18 -0.74 -27.46
C SER A 37 12.97 -0.82 -26.14
N LYS A 38 14.11 -1.52 -26.18
CA LYS A 38 15.05 -1.57 -25.04
C LYS A 38 15.76 -0.23 -24.87
N GLU A 39 16.16 0.38 -25.98
CA GLU A 39 16.90 1.64 -26.07
C GLU A 39 16.05 2.82 -25.57
N GLY A 40 14.74 2.84 -25.88
CA GLY A 40 13.82 3.88 -25.40
C GLY A 40 13.24 3.64 -24.00
N LYS A 41 13.77 2.69 -23.21
CA LYS A 41 13.21 2.35 -21.88
C LYS A 41 13.18 3.55 -20.93
N GLU A 42 14.24 4.35 -20.89
CA GLU A 42 14.31 5.51 -20.00
C GLU A 42 13.44 6.66 -20.50
N GLU A 43 13.34 6.87 -21.81
CA GLU A 43 12.39 7.82 -22.38
C GLU A 43 10.94 7.45 -22.05
N TYR A 44 10.58 6.17 -22.19
CA TYR A 44 9.25 5.68 -21.82
C TYR A 44 8.95 5.93 -20.34
N LYS A 45 9.90 5.60 -19.45
CA LYS A 45 9.73 5.84 -18.02
C LYS A 45 9.57 7.32 -17.72
N ASP A 46 10.37 8.18 -18.33
CA ASP A 46 10.30 9.61 -18.11
C ASP A 46 9.00 10.19 -18.67
N LYS A 47 8.80 10.12 -19.98
CA LYS A 47 7.69 10.79 -20.67
C LYS A 47 6.33 10.16 -20.36
N VAL A 48 6.22 8.83 -20.38
CA VAL A 48 4.92 8.16 -20.26
C VAL A 48 4.57 7.91 -18.80
N VAL A 49 5.46 7.24 -18.05
CA VAL A 49 5.18 6.89 -16.65
C VAL A 49 5.32 8.13 -15.75
N GLY A 50 6.45 8.83 -15.81
CA GLY A 50 6.72 10.03 -15.02
C GLY A 50 5.90 11.26 -15.45
N GLY A 51 5.35 11.24 -16.67
CA GLY A 51 4.38 12.23 -17.14
C GLY A 51 2.92 11.91 -16.78
N HIS A 52 2.63 10.72 -16.24
CA HIS A 52 1.27 10.21 -16.04
C HIS A 52 0.41 10.29 -17.33
N VAL A 53 1.03 10.00 -18.48
CA VAL A 53 0.37 9.97 -19.78
C VAL A 53 -0.51 8.73 -19.83
N GLY A 54 -1.83 8.92 -19.90
CA GLY A 54 -2.78 7.82 -20.01
C GLY A 54 -2.81 7.21 -21.41
N PHE A 55 -3.42 6.02 -21.54
CA PHE A 55 -3.62 5.35 -22.83
C PHE A 55 -4.28 6.28 -23.86
N VAL A 56 -5.30 7.05 -23.46
CA VAL A 56 -5.97 8.02 -24.34
C VAL A 56 -5.12 9.25 -24.62
N ASP A 57 -4.28 9.70 -23.68
CA ASP A 57 -3.36 10.82 -23.90
C ASP A 57 -2.33 10.46 -25.00
N VAL A 58 -1.93 9.19 -25.12
CA VAL A 58 -1.04 8.75 -26.22
C VAL A 58 -1.68 9.01 -27.58
N ILE A 59 -2.96 8.68 -27.74
CA ILE A 59 -3.67 8.80 -29.01
C ILE A 59 -4.06 10.25 -29.29
N SER A 60 -4.54 10.98 -28.27
CA SER A 60 -5.12 12.32 -28.45
C SER A 60 -4.10 13.45 -28.40
N LYS A 61 -2.95 13.26 -27.74
CA LYS A 61 -1.95 14.31 -27.52
C LYS A 61 -0.56 13.93 -28.04
N LEU A 62 -0.08 12.73 -27.72
CA LEU A 62 1.32 12.36 -27.99
C LEU A 62 1.57 11.95 -29.45
N CYS A 63 0.67 11.16 -30.03
CA CYS A 63 0.76 10.62 -31.38
C CYS A 63 -0.61 10.73 -32.09
N PRO A 64 -1.04 11.95 -32.45
CA PRO A 64 -2.38 12.21 -32.99
C PRO A 64 -2.61 11.64 -34.40
N SER A 65 -1.57 11.17 -35.10
CA SER A 65 -1.75 10.46 -36.38
C SER A 65 -2.30 9.04 -36.23
N ILE A 66 -2.44 8.54 -35.00
CA ILE A 66 -3.09 7.25 -34.73
C ILE A 66 -4.56 7.33 -35.16
N SER A 67 -4.96 6.44 -36.06
CA SER A 67 -6.32 6.37 -36.58
C SER A 67 -6.77 4.92 -36.64
N MET A 68 -7.79 4.55 -35.86
CA MET A 68 -8.33 3.18 -35.82
C MET A 68 -9.85 3.16 -35.59
N THR A 69 -10.49 2.06 -35.97
CA THR A 69 -11.90 1.81 -35.65
C THR A 69 -12.09 1.60 -34.15
N LEU A 70 -13.32 1.80 -33.66
CA LEU A 70 -13.66 1.53 -32.26
C LEU A 70 -13.39 0.07 -31.87
N GLU A 71 -13.66 -0.87 -32.78
CA GLU A 71 -13.40 -2.30 -32.57
C GLU A 71 -11.91 -2.56 -32.31
N HIS A 72 -11.04 -2.04 -33.17
CA HIS A 72 -9.59 -2.14 -32.98
C HIS A 72 -9.13 -1.46 -31.69
N PHE A 73 -9.70 -0.29 -31.35
CA PHE A 73 -9.41 0.38 -30.09
C PHE A 73 -9.73 -0.51 -28.89
N ILE A 74 -10.91 -1.14 -28.86
CA ILE A 74 -11.31 -2.04 -27.77
C ILE A 74 -10.36 -3.24 -27.69
N GLY A 75 -9.92 -3.77 -28.83
CA GLY A 75 -8.95 -4.86 -28.89
C GLY A 75 -7.55 -4.48 -28.38
N VAL A 76 -7.11 -3.23 -28.61
CA VAL A 76 -5.77 -2.76 -28.23
C VAL A 76 -5.73 -2.22 -26.80
N CYS A 77 -6.78 -1.55 -26.35
CA CYS A 77 -6.83 -0.92 -25.04
C CYS A 77 -6.69 -1.96 -23.91
N PRO A 78 -5.80 -1.74 -22.92
CA PRO A 78 -5.72 -2.60 -21.75
C PRO A 78 -7.05 -2.67 -21.02
N ARG A 79 -7.31 -3.82 -20.38
CA ARG A 79 -8.52 -4.03 -19.59
C ARG A 79 -8.47 -3.23 -18.30
N LEU A 80 -9.60 -2.65 -17.91
CA LEU A 80 -9.76 -2.09 -16.56
C LEU A 80 -9.77 -3.23 -15.54
N LEU A 81 -8.84 -3.20 -14.60
CA LEU A 81 -8.69 -4.23 -13.56
C LEU A 81 -9.31 -3.75 -12.23
N PRO A 82 -9.78 -4.69 -11.37
CA PRO A 82 -10.20 -4.34 -10.03
C PRO A 82 -9.01 -3.80 -9.21
N ARG A 83 -9.32 -3.00 -8.20
CA ARG A 83 -8.33 -2.50 -7.25
C ARG A 83 -8.51 -3.20 -5.90
N TYR A 84 -7.40 -3.75 -5.40
CA TYR A 84 -7.38 -4.40 -4.10
C TYR A 84 -7.07 -3.38 -3.01
N TYR A 85 -7.82 -3.46 -1.93
CA TYR A 85 -7.60 -2.74 -0.69
C TYR A 85 -7.59 -3.75 0.45
N THR A 86 -6.77 -3.48 1.46
CA THR A 86 -6.78 -4.30 2.67
C THR A 86 -7.96 -3.90 3.53
N ILE A 87 -8.74 -4.88 3.96
CA ILE A 87 -9.87 -4.68 4.87
C ILE A 87 -9.34 -4.12 6.19
N SER A 88 -9.99 -3.07 6.70
CA SER A 88 -9.62 -2.40 7.96
C SER A 88 -10.63 -2.60 9.09
N SER A 89 -11.53 -3.57 8.95
CA SER A 89 -12.44 -4.07 9.99
C SER A 89 -12.22 -5.54 10.33
N SER A 90 -12.51 -5.91 11.58
CA SER A 90 -12.71 -7.31 11.98
C SER A 90 -14.16 -7.74 11.69
N SER A 91 -14.36 -8.95 11.18
CA SER A 91 -15.69 -9.53 11.00
C SER A 91 -16.35 -9.94 12.32
N ALA A 92 -15.59 -10.15 13.40
CA ALA A 92 -16.13 -10.40 14.74
C ALA A 92 -16.77 -9.13 15.35
N VAL A 93 -16.26 -7.95 14.97
CA VAL A 93 -16.79 -6.66 15.41
C VAL A 93 -17.80 -6.09 14.42
N HIS A 94 -17.61 -6.32 13.13
CA HIS A 94 -18.42 -5.80 12.03
C HIS A 94 -18.83 -6.93 11.06
N PRO A 95 -19.77 -7.81 11.43
CA PRO A 95 -20.12 -8.99 10.63
C PRO A 95 -20.75 -8.62 9.28
N ASP A 96 -21.49 -7.51 9.24
CA ASP A 96 -22.24 -7.06 8.06
C ASP A 96 -21.58 -5.87 7.34
N SER A 97 -20.33 -5.52 7.70
CA SER A 97 -19.64 -4.34 7.15
C SER A 97 -18.14 -4.56 6.90
N ILE A 98 -17.70 -4.16 5.70
CA ILE A 98 -16.29 -4.16 5.30
C ILE A 98 -15.80 -2.70 5.29
N HIS A 99 -14.79 -2.41 6.10
CA HIS A 99 -14.17 -1.09 6.14
C HIS A 99 -12.93 -1.05 5.26
N LEU A 100 -12.71 0.08 4.58
CA LEU A 100 -11.54 0.34 3.77
C LEU A 100 -10.85 1.63 4.23
N THR A 101 -9.53 1.63 4.23
CA THR A 101 -8.71 2.83 4.46
C THR A 101 -7.99 3.19 3.16
N VAL A 102 -8.44 4.26 2.50
CA VAL A 102 -8.03 4.58 1.12
C VAL A 102 -7.33 5.94 1.05
N ALA A 103 -6.08 5.96 0.61
CA ALA A 103 -5.42 7.21 0.20
C ALA A 103 -5.90 7.61 -1.20
N VAL A 104 -6.45 8.82 -1.31
CA VAL A 104 -6.85 9.38 -2.61
C VAL A 104 -5.60 9.67 -3.43
N THR A 105 -5.51 9.06 -4.61
CA THR A 105 -4.35 9.22 -5.49
C THR A 105 -4.59 10.40 -6.41
N GLN A 106 -3.83 11.47 -6.20
CA GLN A 106 -3.88 12.67 -7.01
C GLN A 106 -2.48 13.24 -7.18
N THR A 107 -2.14 13.65 -8.40
CA THR A 107 -0.88 14.34 -8.68
C THR A 107 -1.02 15.26 -9.89
N THR A 108 -0.26 16.34 -9.92
CA THR A 108 -0.19 17.23 -11.08
C THR A 108 0.66 16.56 -12.17
N LYS A 109 0.13 16.53 -13.39
CA LYS A 109 0.83 16.08 -14.59
C LYS A 109 1.82 17.15 -15.07
N ARG A 110 2.78 16.76 -15.90
CA ARG A 110 3.76 17.71 -16.48
C ARG A 110 3.11 18.78 -17.37
N ASP A 111 1.98 18.44 -18.00
CA ASP A 111 1.20 19.36 -18.83
C ASP A 111 0.30 20.32 -18.03
N GLY A 112 0.44 20.34 -16.69
CA GLY A 112 -0.40 21.14 -15.79
C GLY A 112 -1.77 20.52 -15.49
N GLY A 113 -2.13 19.42 -16.17
CA GLY A 113 -3.33 18.65 -15.86
C GLY A 113 -3.23 17.93 -14.52
N VAL A 114 -4.32 17.26 -14.11
CA VAL A 114 -4.33 16.46 -12.87
C VAL A 114 -4.53 14.99 -13.22
N TYR A 115 -3.67 14.13 -12.71
CA TYR A 115 -3.89 12.69 -12.69
C TYR A 115 -4.67 12.31 -11.44
N MET A 116 -5.80 11.62 -11.64
CA MET A 116 -6.63 11.07 -10.58
C MET A 116 -6.62 9.55 -10.67
N GLY A 117 -6.34 8.88 -9.56
CA GLY A 117 -6.46 7.42 -9.48
C GLY A 117 -7.92 7.01 -9.64
N VAL A 118 -8.21 6.15 -10.61
CA VAL A 118 -9.59 5.79 -10.99
C VAL A 118 -10.41 5.29 -9.80
N CYS A 119 -9.93 4.26 -9.09
CA CYS A 119 -10.70 3.65 -8.01
C CYS A 119 -10.75 4.53 -6.75
N SER A 120 -9.62 5.13 -6.33
CA SER A 120 -9.59 5.95 -5.12
C SER A 120 -10.39 7.24 -5.26
N SER A 121 -10.38 7.89 -6.43
CA SER A 121 -11.24 9.04 -6.70
C SER A 121 -12.71 8.65 -6.87
N HIS A 122 -13.01 7.49 -7.47
CA HIS A 122 -14.39 7.00 -7.55
C HIS A 122 -14.99 6.78 -6.16
N LEU A 123 -14.25 6.13 -5.26
CA LEU A 123 -14.67 5.92 -3.87
C LEU A 123 -14.79 7.24 -3.10
N ALA A 124 -13.84 8.17 -3.25
CA ALA A 124 -13.89 9.46 -2.56
C ALA A 124 -15.06 10.36 -2.99
N ASN A 125 -15.54 10.21 -4.24
CA ASN A 125 -16.68 10.96 -4.75
C ASN A 125 -18.01 10.22 -4.59
N MET A 126 -18.00 9.02 -4.00
CA MET A 126 -19.22 8.26 -3.78
C MET A 126 -20.00 8.85 -2.60
N LYS A 127 -21.30 9.04 -2.80
CA LYS A 127 -22.22 9.44 -1.72
C LYS A 127 -22.60 8.23 -0.88
N GLU A 128 -22.93 8.47 0.39
CA GLU A 128 -23.54 7.46 1.24
C GLU A 128 -24.77 6.84 0.56
N GLY A 129 -24.95 5.53 0.73
CA GLY A 129 -25.96 4.75 0.01
C GLY A 129 -25.58 4.37 -1.44
N GLY A 130 -24.44 4.84 -1.94
CA GLY A 130 -23.90 4.42 -3.23
C GLY A 130 -23.53 2.93 -3.27
N THR A 131 -23.62 2.32 -4.45
CA THR A 131 -23.33 0.89 -4.65
C THR A 131 -22.02 0.68 -5.39
N VAL A 132 -21.20 -0.26 -4.91
CA VAL A 132 -19.98 -0.74 -5.58
C VAL A 132 -20.01 -2.26 -5.76
N SER A 133 -19.44 -2.74 -6.86
CA SER A 133 -19.20 -4.17 -7.04
C SER A 133 -17.89 -4.55 -6.37
N VAL A 134 -17.96 -5.43 -5.37
CA VAL A 134 -16.82 -5.89 -4.58
C VAL A 134 -16.76 -7.41 -4.56
N PHE A 135 -15.56 -7.94 -4.30
CA PHE A 135 -15.34 -9.34 -3.99
C PHE A 135 -14.22 -9.42 -2.95
N CYS A 136 -14.25 -10.46 -2.12
CA CYS A 136 -13.19 -10.72 -1.15
C CYS A 136 -12.15 -11.68 -1.75
N ARG A 137 -10.88 -11.46 -1.40
CA ARG A 137 -9.79 -12.38 -1.71
C ARG A 137 -9.07 -12.71 -0.42
N ASP A 138 -8.91 -14.01 -0.16
CA ASP A 138 -8.19 -14.47 1.02
C ASP A 138 -6.72 -14.05 1.00
N SER A 139 -6.15 -13.99 2.20
CA SER A 139 -4.78 -13.56 2.47
C SER A 139 -4.20 -14.37 3.62
N SER A 140 -2.89 -14.57 3.61
CA SER A 140 -2.12 -15.10 4.72
C SER A 140 -1.93 -14.09 5.87
N PHE A 141 -2.31 -12.83 5.68
CA PHE A 141 -2.23 -11.79 6.71
C PHE A 141 -3.35 -12.00 7.75
N ARG A 142 -3.09 -12.89 8.71
CA ARG A 142 -4.02 -13.36 9.75
C ARG A 142 -3.37 -13.27 11.12
N LEU A 143 -4.16 -13.08 12.17
CA LEU A 143 -3.68 -13.26 13.54
C LEU A 143 -3.14 -14.68 13.75
N PRO A 144 -2.23 -14.89 14.72
CA PRO A 144 -1.86 -16.22 15.16
C PRO A 144 -3.09 -16.95 15.69
N ALA A 145 -3.12 -18.28 15.52
CA ALA A 145 -4.22 -19.11 16.03
C ALA A 145 -4.35 -19.04 17.56
N ASP A 146 -3.22 -18.89 18.24
CA ASP A 146 -3.16 -18.63 19.68
C ASP A 146 -3.24 -17.13 19.95
N SER A 147 -4.33 -16.68 20.58
CA SER A 147 -4.53 -15.27 20.94
C SER A 147 -3.54 -14.80 22.02
N ALA A 148 -2.98 -15.70 22.82
CA ALA A 148 -1.97 -15.36 23.83
C ALA A 148 -0.61 -14.99 23.22
N ARG A 149 -0.36 -15.33 21.94
CA ARG A 149 0.86 -14.93 21.24
C ARG A 149 0.88 -13.40 21.03
N PRO A 150 1.95 -12.69 21.43
CA PRO A 150 2.09 -11.27 21.16
C PRO A 150 2.20 -10.97 19.66
N ILE A 151 1.89 -9.72 19.29
CA ILE A 151 2.03 -9.24 17.91
C ILE A 151 2.71 -7.88 17.85
N VAL A 152 3.63 -7.74 16.89
CA VAL A 152 4.29 -6.47 16.55
C VAL A 152 3.72 -5.97 15.23
N LEU A 153 3.00 -4.86 15.28
CA LEU A 153 2.28 -4.26 14.18
C LEU A 153 3.05 -3.04 13.66
N ILE A 154 3.42 -3.02 12.38
CA ILE A 154 4.21 -1.93 11.76
C ILE A 154 3.49 -1.45 10.48
N GLY A 155 2.83 -0.29 10.57
CA GLY A 155 1.92 0.17 9.53
C GLY A 155 1.81 1.69 9.40
N PRO A 156 2.80 2.39 8.83
CA PRO A 156 2.70 3.84 8.62
C PRO A 156 1.69 4.22 7.53
N GLY A 157 1.04 5.37 7.71
CA GLY A 157 0.00 5.89 6.81
C GLY A 157 -1.16 4.92 6.65
N THR A 158 -1.62 4.69 5.42
CA THR A 158 -2.66 3.70 5.14
C THR A 158 -2.22 2.25 5.38
N GLY A 159 -0.95 2.01 5.70
CA GLY A 159 -0.46 0.71 6.18
C GLY A 159 -1.10 0.28 7.50
N VAL A 160 -1.70 1.20 8.26
CA VAL A 160 -2.44 0.89 9.50
C VAL A 160 -3.76 0.15 9.24
N ALA A 161 -4.22 0.07 7.99
CA ALA A 161 -5.52 -0.52 7.63
C ALA A 161 -5.72 -1.94 8.20
N PRO A 162 -4.87 -2.94 7.90
CA PRO A 162 -5.02 -4.25 8.51
C PRO A 162 -4.78 -4.22 10.03
N MET A 163 -3.92 -3.34 10.54
CA MET A 163 -3.57 -3.28 11.97
C MET A 163 -4.79 -2.87 12.79
N ARG A 164 -5.60 -1.94 12.28
CA ARG A 164 -6.90 -1.59 12.83
C ARG A 164 -7.82 -2.82 12.93
N ALA A 165 -7.92 -3.61 11.86
CA ALA A 165 -8.72 -4.84 11.86
C ALA A 165 -8.22 -5.87 12.90
N LEU A 166 -6.91 -6.08 12.97
CA LEU A 166 -6.29 -7.01 13.93
C LEU A 166 -6.51 -6.55 15.37
N LEU A 167 -6.43 -5.24 15.66
CA LEU A 167 -6.71 -4.69 16.98
C LEU A 167 -8.20 -4.75 17.36
N GLN A 168 -9.10 -4.56 16.40
CA GLN A 168 -10.53 -4.80 16.62
C GLN A 168 -10.80 -6.26 17.00
N GLU A 169 -10.18 -7.21 16.29
CA GLU A 169 -10.29 -8.65 16.60
C GLU A 169 -9.71 -8.98 18.00
N ARG A 170 -8.51 -8.46 18.32
CA ARG A 170 -7.87 -8.61 19.64
C ARG A 170 -8.72 -8.01 20.75
N SER A 171 -9.33 -6.86 20.51
CA SER A 171 -10.29 -6.23 21.43
C SER A 171 -11.51 -7.12 21.66
N HIS A 172 -12.03 -7.78 20.61
CA HIS A 172 -13.14 -8.70 20.74
C HIS A 172 -12.78 -9.95 21.55
N GLN A 173 -11.64 -10.56 21.25
CA GLN A 173 -11.12 -11.72 21.95
C GLN A 173 -10.94 -11.42 23.46
N SER A 174 -10.33 -10.29 23.81
CA SER A 174 -10.08 -9.93 25.21
C SER A 174 -11.33 -9.46 25.94
N LEU A 175 -12.01 -8.41 25.44
CA LEU A 175 -13.03 -7.69 26.20
C LEU A 175 -14.42 -8.33 26.13
N HIS A 176 -14.71 -9.08 25.06
CA HIS A 176 -16.02 -9.70 24.86
C HIS A 176 -16.01 -11.20 25.10
N LEU A 177 -14.95 -11.91 24.69
CA LEU A 177 -14.83 -13.36 24.90
C LEU A 177 -14.05 -13.74 26.16
N GLY A 178 -13.33 -12.80 26.78
CA GLY A 178 -12.52 -13.08 27.98
C GLY A 178 -11.31 -13.97 27.71
N LEU A 179 -10.86 -14.07 26.45
CA LEU A 179 -9.70 -14.87 26.09
C LEU A 179 -8.40 -14.17 26.51
N PRO A 180 -7.36 -14.93 26.90
CA PRO A 180 -6.04 -14.37 27.08
C PRO A 180 -5.54 -13.82 25.73
N VAL A 181 -5.14 -12.55 25.74
CA VAL A 181 -4.59 -11.87 24.58
C VAL A 181 -3.18 -11.41 24.91
N GLY A 182 -2.22 -11.84 24.10
CA GLY A 182 -0.83 -11.44 24.20
C GLY A 182 -0.62 -9.96 23.90
N GLU A 183 0.56 -9.45 24.24
CA GLU A 183 0.89 -8.04 24.05
C GLU A 183 0.75 -7.61 22.59
N ASN A 184 0.12 -6.45 22.37
CA ASN A 184 -0.01 -5.84 21.05
C ASN A 184 0.77 -4.53 21.04
N VAL A 185 1.77 -4.44 20.17
CA VAL A 185 2.61 -3.24 20.00
C VAL A 185 2.41 -2.68 18.60
N LEU A 186 2.07 -1.40 18.47
CA LEU A 186 1.88 -0.73 17.18
C LEU A 186 2.93 0.37 16.95
N TYR A 187 3.70 0.21 15.88
CA TYR A 187 4.51 1.24 15.25
C TYR A 187 3.71 1.90 14.11
N PHE A 188 3.15 3.08 14.38
CA PHE A 188 2.45 3.91 13.41
C PHE A 188 3.35 5.07 12.96
N GLY A 189 3.11 5.60 11.76
CA GLY A 189 3.85 6.74 11.26
C GLY A 189 2.99 7.62 10.36
N CYS A 190 3.10 8.93 10.52
CA CYS A 190 2.42 9.92 9.70
C CYS A 190 3.31 11.17 9.51
N LYS A 191 2.82 12.21 8.85
CA LYS A 191 3.59 13.45 8.67
C LYS A 191 3.54 14.28 9.93
N ARG A 192 2.33 14.60 10.41
CA ARG A 192 2.12 15.50 11.55
C ARG A 192 0.89 15.04 12.35
N PRO A 193 0.89 15.24 13.68
CA PRO A 193 -0.22 14.82 14.54
C PRO A 193 -1.53 15.53 14.22
N ASP A 194 -1.46 16.76 13.69
CA ASP A 194 -2.60 17.62 13.35
C ASP A 194 -3.06 17.48 11.89
N GLN A 195 -2.40 16.64 11.09
CA GLN A 195 -2.66 16.54 9.64
C GLN A 195 -3.18 15.16 9.21
N ASP A 196 -2.44 14.10 9.49
CA ASP A 196 -2.67 12.78 8.90
C ASP A 196 -2.50 11.63 9.91
N TYR A 197 -2.70 11.93 11.20
CA TYR A 197 -2.83 10.93 12.25
C TYR A 197 -4.22 10.28 12.22
N ILE A 198 -4.45 9.45 11.20
CA ILE A 198 -5.69 8.69 11.04
C ILE A 198 -5.92 7.71 12.20
N TYR A 199 -7.19 7.51 12.57
CA TYR A 199 -7.62 6.64 13.68
C TYR A 199 -7.04 6.98 15.06
N ARG A 200 -6.56 8.22 15.28
CA ARG A 200 -5.95 8.65 16.54
C ARG A 200 -6.79 8.28 17.77
N ASP A 201 -8.08 8.60 17.76
CA ASP A 201 -8.96 8.36 18.91
C ASP A 201 -9.25 6.88 19.14
N GLU A 202 -9.40 6.11 18.05
CA GLU A 202 -9.59 4.65 18.13
C GLU A 202 -8.34 3.94 18.66
N LEU A 203 -7.15 4.35 18.21
CA LEU A 203 -5.88 3.83 18.73
C LEU A 203 -5.64 4.22 20.19
N ALA A 204 -5.98 5.45 20.58
CA ALA A 204 -5.94 5.89 21.97
C ALA A 204 -6.91 5.08 22.84
N LYS A 205 -8.09 4.76 22.31
CA LYS A 205 -9.07 3.89 22.98
C LYS A 205 -8.53 2.47 23.16
N PHE A 206 -7.93 1.85 22.15
CA PHE A 206 -7.30 0.53 22.32
C PHE A 206 -6.23 0.53 23.41
N LYS A 207 -5.43 1.61 23.52
CA LYS A 207 -4.44 1.73 24.61
C LYS A 207 -5.10 1.89 25.97
N LYS A 208 -6.14 2.73 26.07
CA LYS A 208 -6.90 2.92 27.31
C LYS A 208 -7.58 1.63 27.79
N ASP A 209 -8.16 0.87 26.86
CA ASP A 209 -8.89 -0.37 27.15
C ASP A 209 -7.94 -1.57 27.36
N GLY A 210 -6.62 -1.37 27.31
CA GLY A 210 -5.60 -2.42 27.53
C GLY A 210 -5.41 -3.38 26.36
N VAL A 211 -6.08 -3.15 25.22
CA VAL A 211 -5.92 -3.96 24.01
C VAL A 211 -4.56 -3.67 23.36
N LEU A 212 -4.14 -2.42 23.33
CA LEU A 212 -2.85 -2.02 22.79
C LEU A 212 -1.89 -1.69 23.95
N GLY A 213 -0.88 -2.52 24.17
CA GLY A 213 0.13 -2.28 25.21
C GLY A 213 0.92 -1.01 24.88
N GLU A 214 1.54 -0.99 23.70
CA GLU A 214 2.34 0.14 23.25
C GLU A 214 1.92 0.72 21.90
N LEU A 215 1.91 2.05 21.84
CA LEU A 215 1.60 2.86 20.66
C LEU A 215 2.76 3.81 20.40
N ARG A 216 3.59 3.47 19.41
CA ARG A 216 4.78 4.23 19.02
C ARG A 216 4.50 4.96 17.71
N VAL A 217 4.50 6.29 17.75
CA VAL A 217 4.10 7.13 16.61
C VAL A 217 5.27 7.94 16.08
N ALA A 218 5.62 7.73 14.82
CA ALA A 218 6.65 8.48 14.13
C ALA A 218 6.03 9.66 13.36
N PHE A 219 6.38 10.89 13.73
CA PHE A 219 6.01 12.10 12.99
C PHE A 219 7.15 12.55 12.08
N SER A 220 7.00 12.34 10.78
CA SER A 220 8.07 12.59 9.81
C SER A 220 8.29 14.07 9.45
N ARG A 221 7.38 14.97 9.87
CA ARG A 221 7.39 16.41 9.52
C ARG A 221 7.01 17.34 10.69
N GLU A 222 7.12 16.88 11.94
CA GLU A 222 6.83 17.71 13.12
C GLU A 222 8.05 18.53 13.57
N GLY A 223 9.26 17.94 13.50
CA GLY A 223 10.52 18.60 13.86
C GLY A 223 11.51 18.73 12.70
N GLU A 224 12.72 19.21 13.01
CA GLU A 224 13.80 19.38 12.04
C GLU A 224 14.30 18.06 11.44
N ARG A 225 14.28 16.99 12.24
CA ARG A 225 14.71 15.65 11.85
C ARG A 225 13.51 14.79 11.47
N LYS A 226 13.64 14.03 10.37
CA LYS A 226 12.61 13.09 9.93
C LYS A 226 12.63 11.84 10.80
N VAL A 227 11.55 11.58 11.51
CA VAL A 227 11.35 10.36 12.29
C VAL A 227 10.44 9.40 11.51
N TYR A 228 10.86 8.14 11.40
CA TYR A 228 10.11 7.06 10.76
C TYR A 228 10.02 5.84 11.67
N VAL A 229 9.16 4.88 11.34
CA VAL A 229 8.89 3.68 12.16
C VAL A 229 10.15 2.84 12.40
N GLN A 230 11.06 2.73 11.43
CA GLN A 230 12.32 2.02 11.59
C GLN A 230 13.26 2.68 12.62
N HIS A 231 13.18 4.01 12.78
CA HIS A 231 13.94 4.69 13.82
C HIS A 231 13.38 4.37 15.21
N LEU A 232 12.05 4.27 15.34
CA LEU A 232 11.41 3.88 16.59
C LEU A 232 11.68 2.40 16.91
N LEU A 233 11.71 1.52 15.90
CA LEU A 233 12.12 0.13 16.08
C LEU A 233 13.55 0.05 16.64
N ALA A 234 14.50 0.77 16.04
CA ALA A 234 15.88 0.80 16.52
C ALA A 234 16.00 1.37 17.95
N GLN A 235 15.22 2.39 18.32
CA GLN A 235 15.19 2.93 19.68
C GLN A 235 14.64 1.94 20.72
N ASN A 236 13.87 0.95 20.29
CA ASN A 236 13.24 -0.06 21.14
C ASN A 236 13.75 -1.46 20.74
N SER A 237 15.03 -1.57 20.35
CA SER A 237 15.64 -2.80 19.81
C SER A 237 15.53 -3.96 20.78
N ALA A 238 15.98 -3.79 22.03
CA ALA A 238 15.99 -4.83 23.05
C ALA A 238 14.59 -5.37 23.35
N GLU A 239 13.59 -4.49 23.52
CA GLU A 239 12.19 -4.90 23.75
C GLU A 239 11.61 -5.61 22.52
N THR A 240 11.83 -5.05 21.33
CA THR A 240 11.35 -5.66 20.08
C THR A 240 11.98 -7.03 19.87
N TYR A 241 13.27 -7.18 20.16
CA TYR A 241 13.97 -8.47 20.11
C TYR A 241 13.41 -9.44 21.14
N ASN A 242 13.18 -9.01 22.39
CA ASN A 242 12.59 -9.87 23.43
C ASN A 242 11.21 -10.40 23.02
N LEU A 243 10.32 -9.53 22.53
CA LEU A 243 9.01 -9.91 22.03
C LEU A 243 9.11 -10.96 20.92
N ILE A 244 9.99 -10.74 19.94
CA ILE A 244 10.18 -11.65 18.80
C ILE A 244 10.81 -12.98 19.26
N HIS A 245 11.91 -12.91 20.01
CA HIS A 245 12.76 -14.06 20.29
C HIS A 245 12.26 -14.91 21.45
N GLU A 246 11.99 -14.28 22.60
CA GLU A 246 11.58 -14.98 23.81
C GLU A 246 10.08 -15.28 23.78
N GLU A 247 9.27 -14.27 23.45
CA GLU A 247 7.79 -14.37 23.51
C GLU A 247 7.16 -14.87 22.21
N LYS A 248 7.98 -15.14 21.18
CA LYS A 248 7.56 -15.68 19.88
C LYS A 248 6.50 -14.80 19.19
N ALA A 249 6.62 -13.48 19.30
CA ALA A 249 5.69 -12.54 18.71
C ALA A 249 5.63 -12.68 17.18
N SER A 250 4.42 -12.54 16.62
CA SER A 250 4.24 -12.47 15.17
C SER A 250 4.36 -11.02 14.68
N VAL A 251 5.17 -10.81 13.64
CA VAL A 251 5.48 -9.47 13.11
C VAL A 251 4.68 -9.20 11.83
N TYR A 252 4.02 -8.04 11.77
CA TYR A 252 3.15 -7.64 10.68
C TYR A 252 3.63 -6.32 10.08
N VAL A 253 4.02 -6.32 8.81
CA VAL A 253 4.46 -5.12 8.09
C VAL A 253 3.50 -4.83 6.95
N CYS A 254 2.92 -3.62 6.92
CA CYS A 254 2.05 -3.19 5.82
C CYS A 254 2.34 -1.74 5.42
N GLY A 255 2.46 -1.49 4.11
CA GLY A 255 2.63 -0.15 3.56
C GLY A 255 3.42 -0.15 2.26
N GLY A 256 4.13 0.95 1.97
CA GLY A 256 4.89 1.12 0.74
C GLY A 256 6.12 0.20 0.66
N THR A 257 6.50 -0.23 -0.55
CA THR A 257 7.61 -1.16 -0.78
C THR A 257 8.94 -0.70 -0.18
N LYS A 258 9.29 0.58 -0.35
CA LYS A 258 10.52 1.15 0.25
C LYS A 258 10.49 1.04 1.78
N MET A 259 9.35 1.37 2.40
CA MET A 259 9.19 1.27 3.85
C MET A 259 9.32 -0.18 4.32
N GLY A 260 8.77 -1.14 3.57
CA GLY A 260 8.93 -2.58 3.85
C GLY A 260 10.40 -3.01 3.86
N HIS A 261 11.21 -2.55 2.90
CA HIS A 261 12.65 -2.79 2.89
C HIS A 261 13.34 -2.14 4.10
N ASP A 262 13.08 -0.85 4.36
CA ASP A 262 13.69 -0.12 5.48
C ASP A 262 13.37 -0.78 6.84
N VAL A 263 12.14 -1.29 7.02
CA VAL A 263 11.73 -2.03 8.23
C VAL A 263 12.39 -3.41 8.30
N SER A 264 12.46 -4.13 7.17
CA SER A 264 13.13 -5.43 7.11
C SER A 264 14.61 -5.31 7.48
N ASP A 265 15.29 -4.26 7.00
CA ASP A 265 16.69 -4.00 7.35
C ASP A 265 16.84 -3.66 8.83
N ALA A 266 15.93 -2.85 9.39
CA ALA A 266 15.95 -2.53 10.82
C ALA A 266 15.72 -3.77 11.71
N LEU A 267 14.78 -4.65 11.35
CA LEU A 267 14.57 -5.90 12.08
C LEU A 267 15.79 -6.82 12.00
N ARG A 268 16.47 -6.88 10.84
CA ARG A 268 17.73 -7.63 10.70
C ARG A 268 18.82 -7.09 11.60
N SER A 269 18.97 -5.76 11.67
CA SER A 269 19.92 -5.13 12.60
C SER A 269 19.59 -5.46 14.06
N ILE A 270 18.32 -5.35 14.46
CA ILE A 270 17.88 -5.70 15.83
C ILE A 270 18.22 -7.14 16.18
N VAL A 271 17.89 -8.10 15.31
CA VAL A 271 18.21 -9.53 15.54
C VAL A 271 19.71 -9.79 15.59
N SER A 272 20.49 -9.11 14.73
CA SER A 272 21.95 -9.25 14.69
C SER A 272 22.60 -8.72 15.98
N GLU A 273 22.21 -7.51 16.41
CA GLU A 273 22.81 -6.83 17.55
C GLU A 273 22.39 -7.45 18.88
N GLU A 274 21.08 -7.60 19.11
CA GLU A 274 20.54 -8.11 20.38
C GLU A 274 20.72 -9.63 20.51
N GLY A 275 20.60 -10.35 19.39
CA GLY A 275 20.80 -11.81 19.34
C GLY A 275 22.25 -12.25 19.18
N LYS A 276 23.19 -11.32 19.04
CA LYS A 276 24.62 -11.59 18.77
C LYS A 276 24.84 -12.52 17.57
N MET A 277 23.99 -12.36 16.56
CA MET A 277 24.02 -13.12 15.31
C MET A 277 24.76 -12.35 14.23
N SER A 278 25.46 -13.04 13.34
CA SER A 278 25.95 -12.44 12.10
C SER A 278 24.78 -11.97 11.22
N GLY A 279 25.06 -11.12 10.23
CA GLY A 279 24.03 -10.61 9.32
C GLY A 279 23.32 -11.69 8.50
N ASP A 280 24.01 -12.80 8.20
CA ASP A 280 23.44 -13.93 7.45
C ASP A 280 22.59 -14.85 8.36
N GLU A 281 23.01 -15.04 9.61
CA GLU A 281 22.23 -15.74 10.63
C GLU A 281 20.95 -14.97 10.96
N ALA A 282 21.03 -13.64 11.17
CA ALA A 282 19.88 -12.79 11.43
C ALA A 282 18.88 -12.79 10.26
N ARG A 283 19.38 -12.85 9.02
CA ARG A 283 18.53 -13.00 7.84
C ARG A 283 17.81 -14.34 7.85
N SER A 284 18.56 -15.43 8.04
CA SER A 284 18.01 -16.79 8.06
C SER A 284 17.00 -16.99 9.19
N TYR A 285 17.24 -16.33 10.33
CA TYR A 285 16.31 -16.30 11.47
C TYR A 285 14.96 -15.68 11.09
N LEU A 286 14.97 -14.49 10.47
CA LEU A 286 13.73 -13.81 10.06
C LEU A 286 13.02 -14.52 8.90
N ASP A 287 13.76 -15.10 7.96
CA ASP A 287 13.19 -15.89 6.86
C ASP A 287 12.51 -17.18 7.36
N GLY A 288 12.88 -17.67 8.56
CA GLY A 288 12.30 -18.84 9.22
C GLY A 288 11.08 -18.57 10.10
N MET A 289 10.69 -17.30 10.28
CA MET A 289 9.49 -16.88 11.02
C MET A 289 8.23 -16.89 10.14
#